data_AF-A0A5N5RBA0-F1
#
_entry.id   AF-A0A5N5RBA0-F1
#
_cell.length_a   1.000
_cell.length_b   1.000
_cell.length_c   1.000
_cell.angle_alpha   90.00
_cell.angle_beta   90.00
_cell.angle_gamma   90.00
#
_symmetry.space_group_name_H-M   'P 1'
#
loop_
_entity.id
_entity.type
_entity.pdbx_description
1 polymer ?
#
loop_
_entity_poly.entity_id
_entity_poly.type
_entity_poly.pdbx_seq_one_letter_code
_entity_poly.pdbx_strand_id
1 'polypeptide(L)' 'EWRERPLVQEYAYVFMDGVWHKRCWGGSVESVSVLVAIGVGMDGHREVLSVAEGMKEDAESWRSF' A
#
# COMPACT_ATOMS: atom_id res chain seq x y z
N GLU A 1 -11.65 7.75 5.78
CA GLU A 1 -11.02 9.03 6.13
C GLU A 1 -9.51 9.05 5.94
N TRP A 2 -8.70 8.18 6.56
CA TRP A 2 -7.24 8.21 6.36
C TRP A 2 -6.77 7.83 4.94
N ARG A 3 -7.33 6.77 4.33
CA ARG A 3 -6.90 6.27 3.01
C ARG A 3 -7.13 7.26 1.86
N GLU A 4 -8.04 8.20 2.06
CA GLU A 4 -8.44 9.19 1.05
C GLU A 4 -7.99 10.60 1.45
N ARG A 5 -7.11 10.72 2.46
CA ARG A 5 -6.62 12.01 2.89
C ARG A 5 -5.80 12.66 1.76
N PRO A 6 -5.88 13.99 1.58
CA PRO A 6 -5.02 14.67 0.63
C PRO A 6 -3.56 14.56 1.05
N LEU A 7 -2.67 14.37 0.07
CA LEU A 7 -1.24 14.50 0.25
C LEU A 7 -0.88 15.99 0.15
N VAL A 8 -0.52 16.59 1.27
CA VAL A 8 -0.36 18.05 1.41
C VAL A 8 1.10 18.52 1.41
N GLN A 9 2.04 17.59 1.24
CA GLN A 9 3.48 17.85 1.31
C GLN A 9 4.23 17.14 0.20
N GLU A 10 5.46 17.60 -0.04
CA GLU A 10 6.41 16.91 -0.90
C GLU A 10 7.10 15.76 -0.16
N TYR A 11 7.43 14.71 -0.90
CA TYR A 11 8.17 13.55 -0.42
C TYR A 11 9.49 13.46 -1.17
N ALA A 12 10.58 13.34 -0.42
CA ALA A 12 11.91 13.16 -0.99
C ALA A 12 11.99 11.82 -1.76
N TYR A 13 11.31 10.80 -1.26
CA TYR A 13 11.15 9.51 -1.93
C TYR A 13 9.94 8.76 -1.37
N VAL A 14 9.43 7.82 -2.18
CA VAL A 14 8.33 6.93 -1.81
C VAL A 14 8.80 5.50 -1.99
N PHE A 15 8.60 4.67 -0.97
CA PHE A 15 8.73 3.23 -1.06
C PHE A 15 7.38 2.62 -1.39
N MET A 16 7.37 1.70 -2.35
CA MET A 16 6.20 0.93 -2.73
C MET A 16 6.55 -0.55 -2.61
N ASP A 17 5.69 -1.31 -1.95
CA ASP A 17 5.91 -2.74 -1.69
C ASP A 17 4.59 -3.52 -1.67
N GLY A 18 4.64 -4.80 -2.01
CA GLY A 18 3.51 -5.72 -1.93
C GLY A 18 3.77 -6.84 -0.94
N VAL A 19 2.98 -6.90 0.13
CA VAL A 19 3.12 -7.91 1.17
C VAL A 19 2.10 -9.02 0.95
N TRP A 20 2.58 -10.26 0.81
CA TRP A 20 1.74 -11.44 0.65
C TRP A 20 1.35 -12.03 2.01
N HIS A 21 0.05 -12.12 2.27
CA HIS A 21 -0.50 -12.75 3.46
C HIS A 21 -1.42 -13.92 3.10
N LYS A 22 -1.48 -14.91 4.01
CA LYS A 22 -2.47 -15.97 3.97
C LYS A 22 -3.68 -15.52 4.77
N ARG A 23 -4.81 -15.34 4.09
CA ARG A 23 -6.08 -14.98 4.72
C ARG A 23 -6.95 -16.23 4.84
N CYS A 24 -7.43 -16.51 6.05
CA CYS A 24 -8.37 -17.59 6.32
C CYS A 24 -9.78 -17.02 6.45
N TRP A 25 -10.73 -17.45 5.61
CA TRP A 25 -12.15 -17.10 5.75
C TRP A 25 -13.03 -18.24 5.25
N GLY A 26 -14.14 -18.53 5.94
CA GLY A 26 -15.10 -19.55 5.49
C GLY A 26 -14.57 -20.99 5.40
N GLY A 27 -13.43 -21.29 6.06
CA GLY A 27 -12.77 -22.60 5.99
C GLY A 27 -11.77 -22.76 4.83
N SER A 28 -11.59 -21.74 3.98
CA SER A 28 -10.55 -21.71 2.95
C SER A 28 -9.39 -20.78 3.35
N VAL A 29 -8.20 -21.09 2.85
CA VAL A 29 -6.99 -20.26 2.98
C VAL A 29 -6.63 -19.73 1.60
N GLU A 30 -6.66 -18.42 1.45
CA GLU A 30 -6.34 -17.74 0.20
C GLU A 30 -5.08 -16.88 0.36
N SER A 31 -4.28 -16.79 -0.71
CA SER A 31 -3.19 -15.82 -0.76
C SER A 31 -3.76 -14.47 -1.18
N VAL A 32 -3.65 -13.48 -0.30
CA VAL A 32 -3.97 -12.09 -0.60
C VAL A 32 -2.69 -11.27 -0.56
N SER A 33 -2.58 -10.30 -1.43
CA SER A 33 -1.50 -9.32 -1.44
C SER A 33 -2.05 -7.97 -0.99
N VAL A 34 -1.22 -7.25 -0.25
CA VAL A 34 -1.50 -5.91 0.24
C VAL A 34 -0.42 -5.00 -0.31
N LEU A 35 -0.81 -4.06 -1.16
CA LEU A 35 0.09 -3.04 -1.68
C LEU A 35 0.14 -1.87 -0.70
N VAL A 36 1.35 -1.36 -0.44
CA VAL A 36 1.59 -0.27 0.51
C VAL A 36 2.50 0.77 -0.14
N ALA A 37 2.17 2.05 0.07
CA ALA A 37 3.06 3.17 -0.24
C ALA A 37 3.44 3.92 1.05
N ILE A 38 4.73 4.16 1.23
CA ILE A 38 5.31 4.89 2.36
C ILE A 38 6.12 6.06 1.82
N GLY A 39 5.71 7.28 2.18
CA GLY A 39 6.41 8.50 1.85
C GLY A 39 7.44 8.85 2.90
N VAL A 40 8.58 9.37 2.48
CA VAL A 40 9.54 10.03 3.35
C VAL A 40 9.54 11.51 3.06
N GLY A 41 9.13 12.31 4.04
CA GLY A 41 9.07 13.75 3.94
C GLY A 41 10.46 14.37 3.79
N MET A 42 10.48 15.65 3.41
CA MET A 42 11.73 16.43 3.30
C MET A 42 12.46 16.58 4.65
N ASP A 43 11.74 16.40 5.76
CA ASP A 43 12.25 16.35 7.13
C ASP A 43 12.78 14.97 7.55
N GLY A 44 12.70 13.96 6.66
CA GLY A 44 13.13 12.59 6.91
C GLY A 44 12.11 11.73 7.67
N HIS A 45 10.93 12.27 8.01
CA HIS A 45 9.89 11.51 8.67
C HIS A 45 9.14 10.59 7.69
N ARG A 46 8.83 9.38 8.15
CA ARG A 46 8.13 8.36 7.37
C ARG A 46 6.66 8.35 7.71
N GLU A 47 5.82 8.29 6.69
CA GLU A 47 4.39 8.09 6.88
C GLU A 47 3.82 7.14 5.84
N VAL A 48 2.81 6.37 6.23
CA VAL A 48 2.06 5.55 5.28
C VAL A 48 1.14 6.49 4.47
N LEU A 49 1.10 6.32 3.16
CA LEU A 49 0.31 7.15 2.25
C LEU A 49 -0.95 6.43 1.79
N SER A 50 -0.81 5.16 1.41
CA SER A 50 -1.93 4.33 0.93
C SER A 50 -1.70 2.85 1.22
N VAL A 51 -2.80 2.12 1.36
CA VAL A 51 -2.83 0.65 1.53
C VAL A 51 -4.02 0.10 0.77
N ALA A 52 -3.79 -0.88 -0.11
CA ALA A 52 -4.82 -1.57 -0.89
C ALA A 52 -4.72 -3.10 -0.71
N GLU A 53 -5.80 -3.73 -0.24
CA GLU A 53 -5.90 -5.19 -0.09
C GLU A 53 -6.43 -5.83 -1.39
N GLY A 54 -5.95 -7.03 -1.71
CA GLY A 54 -6.50 -7.86 -2.79
C GLY A 54 -5.89 -7.57 -4.17
N MET A 55 -4.87 -6.71 -4.23
CA MET A 55 -4.18 -6.29 -5.45
C MET A 55 -2.85 -7.03 -5.56
N LYS A 56 -2.59 -7.71 -6.68
CA LYS A 56 -1.35 -8.46 -6.91
C LYS A 56 -0.19 -7.49 -7.20
N GLU A 57 1.04 -7.95 -7.05
CA GLU A 57 2.21 -7.18 -7.51
C GLU A 57 2.39 -7.32 -9.04
N ASP A 58 1.42 -6.81 -9.80
CA ASP A 58 1.49 -6.74 -11.25
C ASP A 58 1.23 -5.32 -11.75
N ALA A 59 1.58 -5.08 -13.01
CA ALA A 59 1.53 -3.74 -13.60
C ALA A 59 0.12 -3.15 -13.65
N GLU A 60 -0.93 -3.96 -13.76
CA GLU A 60 -2.31 -3.48 -13.79
C GLU A 60 -2.78 -3.07 -12.39
N SER A 61 -2.44 -3.89 -11.41
CA SER A 61 -2.71 -3.61 -10.00
C SER A 61 -2.02 -2.33 -9.53
N TRP A 62 -0.74 -2.13 -9.87
CA TRP A 62 0.00 -0.91 -9.53
C TRP A 62 -0.49 0.35 -10.26
N ARG A 63 -1.09 0.22 -11.45
CA ARG A 63 -1.70 1.36 -12.15
C ARG A 63 -3.00 1.83 -11.51
N SER A 64 -3.70 0.92 -10.86
CA SER A 64 -4.99 1.18 -10.22
C SER A 64 -4.86 1.51 -8.73
N PHE A 65 -3.67 1.33 -8.17
CA PHE A 65 -3.28 1.66 -6.80
C PHE A 65 -3.09 3.17 -6.62
#